data_AF-A0A7W0RJY4-F1
#
_entry.id   AF-A0A7W0RJY4-F1
#
_cell.length_a   1.000
_cell.length_b   1.000
_cell.length_c   1.000
_cell.angle_alpha   90.00
_cell.angle_beta   90.00
_cell.angle_gamma   90.00
#
_symmetry.space_group_name_H-M   'P 1'
#
loop_
_entity.id
_entity.type
_entity.pdbx_description
1 polymer ?
#
loop_
_entity_poly.entity_id
_entity_poly.type
_entity_poly.pdbx_seq_one_letter_code
_entity_poly.pdbx_strand_id
1 'polypeptide(L)'
;MRHIRTRKKAPWTNGQIERFFGALKYERLYRHDIGDGVDLARHVRDFRTIYNSIRPHEAIAMARPLKRYRQTPTTNIPDPESVSRT
;
A
#
# COMPACT_ATOMS: atom_id res chain seq x y z
N MET A 1 -6.68 -15.77 11.94
CA MET A 1 -6.56 -14.48 11.23
C MET A 1 -7.60 -13.53 11.83
N ARG A 2 -7.23 -12.33 12.31
CA ARG A 2 -8.19 -11.37 12.90
C ARG A 2 -8.72 -10.44 11.80
N HIS A 3 -10.02 -10.46 11.55
CA HIS A 3 -10.65 -9.52 10.61
C HIS A 3 -10.86 -8.16 11.30
N ILE A 4 -10.36 -7.09 10.67
CA ILE A 4 -10.55 -5.71 11.12
C ILE A 4 -11.20 -4.95 9.97
N ARG A 5 -12.35 -4.33 10.22
CA ARG A 5 -13.06 -3.49 9.25
C ARG A 5 -12.70 -2.03 9.48
N THR A 6 -12.60 -1.26 8.41
CA THR A 6 -12.47 0.19 8.52
C THR A 6 -13.77 0.81 9.05
N ARG A 7 -13.65 1.89 9.81
CA ARG A 7 -14.81 2.57 10.40
C ARG A 7 -15.67 3.21 9.29
N LYS A 8 -16.99 3.24 9.49
CA LYS A 8 -17.92 3.97 8.61
C LYS A 8 -17.46 5.44 8.48
N LYS A 9 -17.49 5.98 7.25
CA LYS A 9 -17.06 7.36 6.91
C LYS A 9 -15.59 7.67 7.25
N ALA A 10 -14.69 6.68 7.19
CA ALA A 10 -13.25 6.86 7.39
C ALA A 10 -12.40 6.61 6.12
N PRO A 11 -12.60 7.36 5.02
CA PRO A 11 -11.93 7.12 3.74
C PRO A 11 -10.39 7.21 3.83
N TRP A 12 -9.86 8.04 4.73
CA TRP A 12 -8.41 8.19 4.94
C TRP A 12 -7.71 6.88 5.35
N THR A 13 -8.44 5.91 5.90
CA THR A 13 -7.88 4.60 6.27
C THR A 13 -7.66 3.67 5.07
N ASN A 14 -8.32 3.94 3.94
CA ASN A 14 -8.23 3.13 2.72
C ASN A 14 -7.21 3.68 1.71
N GLY A 15 -6.58 4.83 1.97
CA GLY A 15 -5.79 5.54 0.97
C GLY A 15 -4.64 4.71 0.35
N GLN A 16 -4.03 3.79 1.11
CA GLN A 16 -2.98 2.92 0.56
C GLN A 16 -3.50 1.98 -0.53
N ILE A 17 -4.62 1.30 -0.29
CA ILE A 17 -5.17 0.34 -1.24
C ILE A 17 -5.81 1.07 -2.44
N GLU A 18 -6.42 2.23 -2.20
CA GLU A 18 -6.96 3.09 -3.25
C GLU A 18 -5.86 3.59 -4.20
N ARG A 19 -4.72 4.05 -3.66
CA ARG A 19 -3.53 4.44 -4.47
C ARG A 19 -2.98 3.28 -5.30
N PHE A 20 -2.87 2.09 -4.71
CA PHE A 20 -2.42 0.90 -5.43
C PHE A 20 -3.34 0.57 -6.62
N PHE A 21 -4.66 0.53 -6.39
CA PHE A 21 -5.62 0.24 -7.46
C PHE A 21 -5.67 1.33 -8.52
N GLY A 22 -5.53 2.59 -8.14
CA GLY A 22 -5.42 3.70 -9.09
C GLY A 22 -4.25 3.49 -10.05
N ALA A 23 -3.05 3.27 -9.51
CA ALA A 23 -1.85 3.05 -10.31
C ALA A 23 -1.97 1.79 -11.20
N LEU A 24 -2.45 0.66 -10.65
CA LEU A 24 -2.66 -0.57 -11.40
C LEU A 24 -3.58 -0.38 -12.61
N LYS A 25 -4.68 0.36 -12.43
CA LYS A 25 -5.64 0.63 -13.51
C LYS A 25 -4.98 1.44 -14.63
N TYR A 26 -4.38 2.58 -14.30
CA TYR A 26 -3.84 3.50 -15.30
C TYR A 26 -2.56 3.01 -15.97
N GLU A 27 -1.72 2.27 -15.26
CA GLU A 27 -0.44 1.80 -15.80
C GLU A 27 -0.56 0.46 -16.50
N ARG A 28 -1.55 -0.37 -16.13
CA ARG A 28 -1.70 -1.72 -16.67
C ARG A 28 -3.07 -1.96 -17.29
N LEU A 29 -4.15 -1.93 -16.51
CA LEU A 29 -5.45 -2.44 -16.96
C LEU A 29 -6.08 -1.61 -18.08
N TYR A 30 -5.80 -0.32 -18.15
CA TYR A 30 -6.32 0.56 -19.21
C TYR A 30 -5.40 0.65 -20.43
N ARG A 31 -4.19 0.07 -20.38
CA ARG A 31 -3.19 0.16 -21.46
C ARG A 31 -2.99 -1.15 -22.21
N HIS A 32 -3.47 -2.25 -21.66
CA HIS A 32 -3.30 -3.57 -22.24
C HIS A 32 -4.66 -4.19 -22.49
N ASP A 33 -4.78 -4.86 -23.63
CA ASP A 33 -5.89 -5.77 -23.86
C ASP A 33 -5.67 -7.01 -22.99
N ILE A 34 -6.68 -7.38 -22.20
CA ILE A 34 -6.61 -8.46 -21.21
C ILE A 34 -7.78 -9.40 -21.51
N GLY A 35 -7.47 -10.53 -22.14
CA GLY A 35 -8.49 -11.42 -22.70
C GLY A 35 -9.20 -12.31 -21.66
N ASP A 36 -8.53 -12.67 -20.57
CA ASP A 36 -9.08 -13.57 -19.56
C ASP A 36 -8.55 -13.30 -18.13
N GLY A 37 -9.08 -14.06 -17.17
CA GLY A 37 -8.69 -13.94 -15.76
C GLY A 37 -7.27 -14.41 -15.45
N VAL A 38 -6.69 -15.33 -16.24
CA VAL A 38 -5.31 -15.78 -16.07
C VAL A 38 -4.34 -14.68 -16.49
N ASP A 39 -4.66 -14.01 -17.59
CA ASP A 39 -3.88 -12.89 -18.07
C ASP A 39 -3.98 -11.66 -17.15
N LEU A 40 -5.19 -11.38 -16.64
CA LEU A 40 -5.37 -10.39 -15.58
C LEU A 40 -4.47 -10.69 -14.37
N ALA A 41 -4.46 -11.94 -13.90
CA ALA A 41 -3.65 -12.34 -12.76
C ALA A 41 -2.14 -12.19 -13.03
N ARG A 42 -1.68 -12.42 -14.27
CA ARG A 42 -0.29 -12.16 -14.69
C ARG A 42 0.02 -10.67 -14.61
N HIS A 43 -0.81 -9.83 -15.22
CA HIS A 43 -0.66 -8.37 -15.23
C HIS A 43 -0.61 -7.78 -13.82
N VAL A 44 -1.51 -8.23 -12.92
CA VAL A 44 -1.54 -7.79 -11.53
C VAL A 44 -0.31 -8.25 -10.74
N ARG A 45 0.17 -9.48 -10.95
CA ARG A 45 1.35 -10.03 -10.27
C ARG A 45 2.62 -9.28 -10.65
N ASP A 46 2.81 -9.02 -11.94
CA ASP A 46 3.98 -8.30 -12.44
C ASP A 46 3.99 -6.87 -11.90
N PHE A 47 2.82 -6.19 -11.99
CA PHE A 47 2.66 -4.86 -11.44
C PHE A 47 2.92 -4.82 -9.93
N ARG A 48 2.36 -5.77 -9.16
CA ARG A 48 2.58 -5.87 -7.71
C ARG A 48 4.06 -6.02 -7.37
N THR A 49 4.82 -6.77 -8.16
CA THR A 49 6.25 -6.95 -7.96
C THR A 49 6.98 -5.62 -8.12
N ILE A 50 6.73 -4.90 -9.23
CA ILE A 50 7.33 -3.59 -9.49
C ILE A 50 6.94 -2.57 -8.40
N TYR A 51 5.65 -2.47 -8.09
CA TYR A 51 5.11 -1.52 -7.11
C TYR A 51 5.74 -1.68 -5.72
N ASN A 52 5.95 -2.93 -5.27
CA ASN A 52 6.45 -3.21 -3.93
C ASN A 52 7.97 -3.24 -3.82
N SER A 53 8.68 -3.69 -4.85
CA SER A 53 10.12 -3.98 -4.78
C SER A 53 11.02 -2.96 -5.48
N ILE A 54 10.45 -2.15 -6.39
CA ILE A 54 11.21 -1.21 -7.23
C ILE A 54 10.73 0.23 -7.02
N ARG A 55 9.41 0.48 -7.06
CA ARG A 55 8.85 1.84 -7.03
C ARG A 55 9.09 2.54 -5.68
N PRO A 56 9.74 3.72 -5.65
CA PRO A 56 9.80 4.56 -4.46
C PRO A 56 8.47 5.30 -4.25
N HIS A 57 8.07 5.53 -2.99
CA HIS A 57 6.82 6.21 -2.66
C HIS A 57 7.06 7.37 -1.71
N GLU A 58 6.59 8.57 -2.08
CA GLU A 58 6.77 9.80 -1.30
C GLU A 58 6.20 9.69 0.13
N ALA A 59 5.04 9.06 0.29
CA ALA A 59 4.38 8.89 1.58
C ALA A 59 5.19 8.06 2.60
N ILE A 60 6.23 7.36 2.14
CA ILE A 60 7.16 6.61 2.99
C ILE A 60 8.61 7.05 2.73
N ALA A 61 8.83 8.37 2.56
CA ALA A 61 10.14 8.98 2.38
C ALA A 61 10.94 8.37 1.21
N MET A 62 10.26 8.14 0.09
CA MET A 62 10.83 7.51 -1.11
C MET A 62 11.34 6.08 -0.88
N ALA A 63 11.02 5.45 0.25
CA ALA A 63 11.26 4.04 0.45
C ALA A 63 10.37 3.20 -0.47
N ARG A 64 10.81 1.97 -0.70
CA ARG A 64 10.01 0.95 -1.39
C ARG A 64 9.11 0.25 -0.36
N PRO A 65 7.85 -0.09 -0.68
CA PRO A 65 6.91 -0.64 0.31
C PRO A 65 7.47 -1.89 0.99
N LEU A 66 8.08 -2.78 0.22
CA LEU A 66 8.67 -4.01 0.75
C LEU A 66 9.83 -3.72 1.72
N LYS A 67 10.62 -2.67 1.47
CA LYS A 67 11.71 -2.24 2.36
C LYS A 67 11.16 -1.63 3.65
N ARG A 68 10.11 -0.80 3.56
CA ARG A 68 9.52 -0.09 4.70
C ARG A 68 8.74 -0.99 5.65
N TYR A 69 7.97 -1.93 5.11
CA TYR A 69 7.02 -2.73 5.90
C TYR A 69 7.54 -4.11 6.32
N ARG A 70 8.66 -4.59 5.75
CA ARG A 70 9.36 -5.78 6.27
C ARG A 70 10.29 -5.48 7.44
N GLN A 71 10.58 -4.21 7.70
CA GLN A 71 11.29 -3.82 8.91
C GLN A 71 10.42 -4.19 10.12
N THR A 72 11.02 -4.82 11.12
CA THR A 72 10.38 -5.01 12.42
C THR A 72 9.87 -3.65 12.88
N PRO A 73 8.59 -3.49 13.24
CA PRO A 73 8.11 -2.21 13.74
C PRO A 73 8.97 -1.85 14.95
N THR A 74 9.73 -0.76 14.84
CA THR A 74 10.37 -0.16 16.01
C THR A 74 9.24 0.15 16.97
N THR A 75 9.29 -0.38 18.20
CA THR A 75 8.34 -0.04 19.25
C THR A 75 8.27 1.48 19.30
N ASN A 76 7.09 2.03 19.02
CA ASN A 76 6.84 3.45 19.20
C ASN A 76 6.72 3.63 20.72
N ILE A 77 7.86 3.68 21.41
CA ILE A 77 7.92 4.07 22.81
C ILE A 77 7.53 5.55 22.78
N PRO A 78 6.34 5.93 23.27
CA PRO A 78 5.97 7.34 23.30
C PRO A 78 7.03 8.08 24.11
N ASP A 79 7.44 9.25 23.60
CA ASP A 79 8.26 10.18 24.36
C ASP A 79 7.54 10.49 25.69
N PRO A 80 8.16 10.24 26.86
CA PRO A 80 7.53 10.52 28.15
C PRO A 80 7.05 11.97 28.29
N GLU A 81 7.61 12.93 27.53
CA GLU A 81 7.16 14.33 27.57
C GLU A 81 5.87 14.59 26.78
N SER A 82 5.49 13.70 25.85
CA SER A 82 4.28 13.86 25.02
C SER A 82 2.97 13.54 25.75
N VAL A 83 3.05 12.96 26.96
CA VAL A 83 1.90 12.47 27.73
C VAL A 83 1.48 13.46 28.83
N SER A 84 2.22 14.55 29.05
CA SER A 84 2.07 15.37 30.26
C SER A 84 1.48 16.78 30.07
N ARG A 85 0.69 17.01 29.00
CA ARG A 85 -0.13 18.24 28.90
C ARG A 85 -1.59 17.89 28.60
N THR A 86 -2.36 17.68 29.65
CA THR A 86 -3.82 17.89 29.67
C THR A 86 -4.21 18.36 31.06
#